data_AF-A0A7W9WNG6-F1
#
_entry.id   AF-A0A7W9WNG6-F1
#
_cell.length_a   1.000
_cell.length_b   1.000
_cell.length_c   1.000
_cell.angle_alpha   90.00
_cell.angle_beta   90.00
_cell.angle_gamma   90.00
#
_symmetry.space_group_name_H-M   'P 1'
#
loop_
_entity.id
_entity.type
_entity.pdbx_description
1 polymer ?
#
loop_
_entity_poly.entity_id
_entity_poly.type
_entity_poly.pdbx_seq_one_letter_code
_entity_poly.pdbx_strand_id
1 'polypeptide(L)'
;MPDISPKRLMSFDHGIDTIVHARKDEQAAQSLPERRNLMPSDDPVRAQLTLLLEKPNIGRFLEDALRPDIGNRDLLMPAEFAEALREALKGLAGLAERGGDSRVLNRAVRLLKEETNLRDLVAMYRSALYQG
;
A
#
# COMPACT_ATOMS: atom_id res chain seq x y z
N MET A 1 41.06 -12.98 -30.17
CA MET A 1 39.81 -12.21 -30.00
C MET A 1 38.72 -13.19 -29.57
N PRO A 2 38.16 -13.08 -28.36
CA PRO A 2 37.14 -14.02 -27.89
C PRO A 2 35.76 -13.64 -28.44
N ASP A 3 35.09 -14.66 -28.96
CA ASP A 3 33.74 -14.66 -29.52
C ASP A 3 32.72 -14.77 -28.37
N ILE A 4 31.93 -13.71 -28.13
CA ILE A 4 30.92 -13.66 -27.07
C ILE A 4 29.56 -13.91 -27.72
N SER A 5 29.24 -15.18 -27.91
CA SER A 5 27.90 -15.63 -28.33
C SER A 5 26.94 -15.63 -27.12
N PRO A 6 25.80 -14.90 -27.14
CA PRO A 6 24.90 -14.76 -26.00
C PRO A 6 23.89 -15.92 -25.83
N LYS A 7 24.20 -17.13 -26.32
CA LYS A 7 23.24 -18.25 -26.35
C LYS A 7 23.25 -19.15 -25.10
N ARG A 8 23.90 -18.76 -24.01
CA ARG A 8 24.04 -19.61 -22.82
C ARG A 8 23.80 -18.87 -21.51
N LEU A 9 22.70 -18.13 -21.41
CA LEU A 9 22.35 -17.50 -20.12
C LEU A 9 21.01 -17.89 -19.51
N MET A 10 20.04 -18.46 -20.22
CA MET A 10 18.81 -18.95 -19.56
C MET A 10 18.21 -20.16 -20.28
N SER A 11 18.61 -21.36 -19.86
CA SER A 11 17.90 -22.61 -20.10
C SER A 11 17.06 -22.89 -18.85
N PHE A 12 15.73 -22.81 -18.96
CA PHE A 12 14.78 -23.10 -17.87
C PHE A 12 14.14 -24.49 -18.01
N ASP A 13 14.90 -25.50 -18.42
CA ASP A 13 14.42 -26.89 -18.54
C ASP A 13 14.64 -27.71 -17.25
N HIS A 14 14.38 -27.12 -16.08
CA HIS A 14 14.40 -27.86 -14.82
C HIS A 14 13.05 -27.73 -14.11
N GLY A 15 12.27 -28.83 -14.16
CA GLY A 15 11.13 -29.03 -13.29
C GLY A 15 11.57 -29.23 -11.83
N ILE A 16 10.62 -29.10 -10.89
CA ILE A 16 10.89 -29.30 -9.46
C ILE A 16 11.10 -30.79 -9.22
N ASP A 17 12.36 -31.23 -9.21
CA ASP A 17 12.71 -32.64 -9.05
C ASP A 17 12.75 -33.08 -7.57
N THR A 18 12.76 -32.14 -6.62
CA THR A 18 12.83 -32.46 -5.19
C THR A 18 12.35 -31.31 -4.31
N ILE A 19 11.49 -31.59 -3.33
CA ILE A 19 11.10 -30.64 -2.27
C ILE A 19 11.88 -31.00 -1.00
N VAL A 20 12.97 -30.27 -0.75
CA VAL A 20 13.72 -30.41 0.51
C VAL A 20 12.99 -29.59 1.58
N HIS A 21 12.49 -30.26 2.62
CA HIS A 21 11.94 -29.58 3.78
C HIS A 21 13.12 -29.06 4.61
N ALA A 22 13.36 -27.74 4.57
CA ALA A 22 14.37 -27.11 5.41
C ALA A 22 14.06 -27.42 6.88
N ARG A 23 15.05 -28.00 7.60
CA ARG A 23 14.96 -28.16 9.05
C ARG A 23 14.82 -26.78 9.68
N LYS A 24 13.99 -26.71 10.73
CA LYS A 24 13.57 -25.48 11.44
C LYS A 24 14.74 -24.58 11.89
N ASP A 25 15.95 -25.13 11.98
CA ASP A 25 17.15 -24.43 12.44
C ASP A 25 17.90 -23.69 11.31
N GLU A 26 17.68 -24.03 10.03
CA GLU A 26 18.32 -23.35 8.88
C GLU A 26 17.47 -22.18 8.33
N GLN A 27 16.20 -22.09 8.74
CA GLN A 27 15.26 -21.02 8.33
C GLN A 27 15.59 -19.65 8.91
N ALA A 28 16.49 -19.55 9.89
CA ALA A 28 16.89 -18.27 10.48
C ALA A 28 17.70 -17.39 9.50
N ALA A 29 18.36 -17.98 8.49
CA ALA A 29 19.21 -17.24 7.55
C ALA A 29 18.53 -16.84 6.23
N GLN A 30 17.35 -17.42 5.94
CA GLN A 30 16.50 -17.03 4.81
C GLN A 30 15.21 -16.42 5.35
N SER A 31 15.35 -15.34 6.11
CA SER A 31 14.23 -14.43 6.28
C SER A 31 13.81 -13.94 4.89
N LEU A 32 12.50 -14.02 4.61
CA LEU A 32 11.94 -13.31 3.46
C LEU A 32 12.47 -11.88 3.47
N PRO A 33 12.81 -11.30 2.30
CA PRO A 33 13.22 -9.90 2.23
C PRO A 33 12.24 -9.08 3.07
N GLU A 34 12.76 -8.23 3.95
CA GLU A 34 11.92 -7.40 4.81
C GLU A 34 10.80 -6.81 3.95
N ARG A 35 9.54 -6.98 4.38
CA ARG A 35 8.39 -6.38 3.70
C ARG A 35 8.59 -4.89 3.76
N ARG A 36 9.30 -4.36 2.77
CA ARG A 36 9.46 -2.94 2.59
C ARG A 36 8.06 -2.43 2.33
N ASN A 37 7.59 -1.52 3.17
CA ASN A 37 6.40 -0.73 2.90
C ASN A 37 6.70 0.10 1.65
N LEU A 38 6.53 -0.52 0.49
CA LEU A 38 6.65 0.15 -0.80
C LEU A 38 5.48 1.11 -0.87
N MET A 39 5.79 2.38 -1.13
CA MET A 39 4.74 3.37 -1.38
C MET A 39 3.85 2.87 -2.53
N PRO A 40 2.53 3.08 -2.46
CA PRO A 40 1.64 2.67 -3.52
C PRO A 40 2.05 3.35 -4.82
N SER A 41 2.13 2.56 -5.90
CA SER A 41 2.43 3.07 -7.23
C SER A 41 1.41 4.13 -7.64
N ASP A 42 1.87 5.23 -8.23
CA ASP A 42 0.97 6.19 -8.87
C ASP A 42 0.34 5.59 -10.13
N ASP A 43 1.02 4.66 -10.78
CA ASP A 43 0.54 4.14 -12.04
C ASP A 43 -0.43 2.99 -11.83
N PRO A 44 -1.58 2.99 -12.54
CA PRO A 44 -2.44 1.82 -12.58
C PRO A 44 -1.63 0.63 -13.10
N VAL A 45 -1.89 -0.55 -12.53
CA VAL A 45 -1.23 -1.79 -12.97
C VAL A 45 -1.60 -2.04 -14.43
N ARG A 46 -0.69 -1.69 -15.35
CA ARG A 46 -0.84 -1.92 -16.79
C ARG A 46 0.24 -2.87 -17.28
N ALA A 47 -0.12 -3.67 -18.29
CA ALA A 47 0.86 -4.45 -19.03
C ALA A 47 1.83 -3.48 -19.74
N GLN A 48 3.13 -3.64 -19.50
CA GLN A 48 4.18 -2.73 -20.00
C GLN A 48 4.18 -2.61 -21.53
N LEU A 49 3.75 -3.65 -22.24
CA LEU A 49 3.60 -3.66 -23.70
C LEU A 49 2.49 -2.72 -24.18
N THR A 50 1.41 -2.59 -23.42
CA THR A 50 0.31 -1.67 -23.73
C THR A 50 0.77 -0.22 -23.62
N LEU A 51 1.61 0.11 -22.63
CA LEU A 51 2.17 1.45 -22.46
C LEU A 51 3.08 1.88 -23.64
N LEU A 52 3.79 0.93 -24.25
CA LEU A 52 4.67 1.19 -25.39
C LEU A 52 3.91 1.34 -26.72
N LEU A 53 2.72 0.76 -26.81
CA LEU A 53 1.93 0.69 -28.06
C LEU A 53 0.74 1.65 -28.08
N GLU A 54 0.33 2.21 -26.94
CA GLU A 54 -0.80 3.14 -26.87
C GLU A 54 -0.47 4.54 -27.41
N LYS A 55 -1.29 5.01 -28.36
CA LYS A 55 -1.34 6.41 -28.79
C LYS A 55 -2.12 7.24 -27.75
N PRO A 56 -1.86 8.56 -27.64
CA PRO A 56 -2.64 9.44 -26.77
C PRO A 56 -4.12 9.33 -27.12
N ASN A 57 -4.94 8.98 -26.12
CA ASN A 57 -6.36 8.70 -26.27
C ASN A 57 -7.17 9.55 -25.28
N ILE A 58 -8.43 9.82 -25.61
CA ILE A 58 -9.34 10.64 -24.79
C ILE A 58 -9.57 10.04 -23.40
N GLY A 59 -9.57 8.71 -23.29
CA GLY A 59 -9.68 8.02 -21.99
C GLY A 59 -8.56 8.42 -21.04
N ARG A 60 -7.31 8.43 -21.53
CA ARG A 60 -6.13 8.86 -20.75
C ARG A 60 -6.22 10.31 -20.32
N PHE A 61 -6.66 11.19 -21.21
CA PHE A 61 -6.87 12.60 -20.85
C PHE A 61 -7.92 12.76 -19.74
N LEU A 62 -9.02 12.00 -19.81
CA LEU A 62 -10.05 12.02 -18.78
C LEU A 62 -9.57 11.42 -17.47
N GLU A 63 -8.83 10.32 -17.49
CA GLU A 63 -8.22 9.72 -16.30
C GLU A 63 -7.26 10.71 -15.61
N ASP A 64 -6.37 11.34 -16.37
CA ASP A 64 -5.43 12.33 -15.84
C ASP A 64 -6.15 13.57 -15.29
N ALA A 65 -7.24 14.02 -15.93
CA ALA A 65 -8.03 15.16 -15.49
C ALA A 65 -8.90 14.86 -14.25
N LEU A 66 -9.36 13.62 -14.08
CA LEU A 66 -10.18 13.19 -12.96
C LEU A 66 -9.36 12.70 -11.76
N ARG A 67 -8.05 12.54 -11.93
CA ARG A 67 -7.16 12.06 -10.88
C ARG A 67 -7.10 13.11 -9.76
N PRO A 68 -7.45 12.76 -8.51
CA PRO A 68 -7.29 13.68 -7.40
C PRO A 68 -5.81 13.94 -7.15
N ASP A 69 -5.46 15.19 -6.86
CA ASP A 69 -4.12 15.54 -6.42
C ASP A 69 -3.91 15.04 -4.98
N ILE A 70 -2.99 14.09 -4.81
CA ILE A 70 -2.70 13.46 -3.52
C ILE A 70 -1.43 14.11 -2.97
N GLY A 71 -1.61 15.16 -2.17
CA GLY A 71 -0.50 15.95 -1.63
C GLY A 71 0.43 15.17 -0.68
N ASN A 72 -0.10 14.24 0.12
CA ASN A 72 0.72 13.37 0.97
C ASN A 72 0.41 11.90 0.68
N ARG A 73 1.33 11.25 -0.05
CA ARG A 73 1.20 9.87 -0.54
C ARG A 73 1.42 8.83 0.55
N ASP A 74 2.10 9.21 1.63
CA ASP A 74 2.29 8.31 2.78
C ASP A 74 0.93 7.97 3.39
N LEU A 75 -0.06 8.88 3.33
CA LEU A 75 -1.44 8.63 3.78
C LEU A 75 -2.17 7.52 3.00
N LEU A 76 -1.64 7.05 1.87
CA LEU A 76 -2.20 5.89 1.19
C LEU A 76 -1.79 4.57 1.85
N MET A 77 -0.75 4.60 2.68
CA MET A 77 -0.35 3.46 3.49
C MET A 77 -1.28 3.32 4.70
N PRO A 78 -1.82 2.13 4.98
CA PRO A 78 -2.78 1.94 6.07
C PRO A 78 -2.25 2.39 7.45
N ALA A 79 -0.95 2.19 7.72
CA ALA A 79 -0.33 2.56 8.98
C ALA A 79 -0.20 4.08 9.13
N GLU A 80 0.35 4.74 8.11
CA GLU A 80 0.54 6.19 8.06
C GLU A 80 -0.80 6.93 8.11
N PHE A 81 -1.82 6.43 7.40
CA PHE A 81 -3.18 6.97 7.50
C PHE A 81 -3.72 6.88 8.92
N ALA A 82 -3.53 5.74 9.59
CA ALA A 82 -4.04 5.53 10.95
C ALA A 82 -3.36 6.47 11.95
N GLU A 83 -2.05 6.68 11.83
CA GLU A 83 -1.32 7.64 12.66
C GLU A 83 -1.75 9.09 12.39
N ALA A 84 -1.83 9.49 11.13
CA ALA A 84 -2.29 10.82 10.75
C ALA A 84 -3.73 11.09 11.23
N LEU A 85 -4.61 10.09 11.19
CA LEU A 85 -5.97 10.19 11.71
C LEU A 85 -5.99 10.41 13.23
N ARG A 86 -5.17 9.67 13.99
CA ARG A 86 -5.04 9.84 15.44
C ARG A 86 -4.50 11.22 15.80
N GLU A 87 -3.49 11.68 15.06
CA GLU A 87 -2.88 13.00 15.27
C GLU A 87 -3.88 14.13 14.96
N ALA A 88 -4.63 14.02 13.86
CA ALA A 88 -5.68 14.96 13.51
C ALA A 88 -6.79 15.02 14.58
N LEU A 89 -7.22 13.86 15.11
CA LEU A 89 -8.20 13.79 16.19
C LEU A 89 -7.68 14.47 17.46
N LYS A 90 -6.42 14.20 17.84
CA LYS A 90 -5.78 14.84 19.02
C LYS A 90 -5.68 16.35 18.85
N GLY A 91 -5.27 16.82 17.68
CA GLY A 91 -5.19 18.24 17.36
C GLY A 91 -6.54 18.95 17.42
N LEU A 92 -7.56 18.38 16.77
CA LEU A 92 -8.91 18.95 16.73
C LEU A 92 -9.60 18.90 18.11
N ALA A 93 -9.42 17.84 18.89
CA ALA A 93 -9.90 17.78 20.26
C ALA A 93 -9.23 18.86 21.13
N GLY A 94 -7.91 19.03 21.01
CA GLY A 94 -7.18 20.09 21.71
C GLY A 94 -7.61 21.51 21.32
N LEU A 95 -8.02 21.73 20.06
CA LEU A 95 -8.57 23.01 19.59
C LEU A 95 -10.01 23.23 20.06
N ALA A 96 -10.82 22.18 20.13
CA ALA A 96 -12.19 22.23 20.66
C ALA A 96 -12.20 22.64 22.15
N GLU A 97 -11.29 22.07 22.94
CA GLU A 97 -11.10 22.38 24.37
C GLU A 97 -10.65 23.84 24.60
N ARG A 98 -9.91 24.43 23.66
CA ARG A 98 -9.39 25.81 23.75
C ARG A 98 -10.41 26.89 23.35
N GLY A 99 -11.65 26.52 23.04
CA GLY A 99 -12.73 27.48 22.79
C GLY A 99 -12.81 28.03 21.36
N GLY A 100 -12.19 27.37 20.37
CA GLY A 100 -12.49 27.61 18.96
C GLY A 100 -13.95 27.25 18.62
N ASP A 101 -14.42 27.56 17.41
CA ASP A 101 -15.81 27.38 16.95
C ASP A 101 -16.39 25.99 17.27
N SER A 102 -16.98 25.89 18.47
CA SER A 102 -16.97 24.65 19.24
C SER A 102 -17.91 23.62 18.64
N ARG A 103 -18.96 24.07 17.96
CA ARG A 103 -19.95 23.18 17.34
C ARG A 103 -19.38 22.42 16.15
N VAL A 104 -18.63 23.10 15.28
CA VAL A 104 -18.03 22.49 14.08
C VAL A 104 -16.89 21.58 14.51
N LEU A 105 -16.05 22.01 15.44
CA LEU A 105 -14.95 21.21 15.99
C LEU A 105 -15.45 19.95 16.71
N ASN A 106 -16.48 20.07 17.56
CA ASN A 106 -17.06 18.91 18.23
C ASN A 106 -17.70 17.92 17.25
N ARG A 107 -18.32 18.42 16.17
CA ARG A 107 -18.85 17.57 15.11
C ARG A 107 -17.72 16.84 14.36
N ALA A 108 -16.64 17.54 14.02
CA ALA A 108 -15.48 16.95 13.36
C ALA A 108 -14.82 15.87 14.24
N VAL A 109 -14.64 16.14 15.54
CA VAL A 109 -14.10 15.18 16.51
C VAL A 109 -15.01 13.94 16.61
N ARG A 110 -16.32 14.13 16.66
CA ARG A 110 -17.27 13.00 16.68
C ARG A 110 -17.16 12.14 15.43
N LEU A 111 -17.13 12.76 14.25
CA LEU A 111 -17.01 12.07 12.97
C LEU A 111 -15.70 11.27 12.88
N LEU A 112 -14.58 11.86 13.30
CA LEU A 112 -13.28 11.18 13.29
C LEU A 112 -13.23 10.01 14.28
N LYS A 113 -13.91 10.10 15.42
CA LYS A 113 -14.06 8.98 16.35
C LYS A 113 -14.87 7.83 15.72
N GLU A 114 -15.98 8.16 15.06
CA GLU A 114 -16.80 7.16 14.36
C GLU A 114 -15.99 6.44 13.27
N GLU A 115 -15.24 7.17 12.44
CA GLU A 115 -14.35 6.61 11.43
C GLU A 115 -13.25 5.70 12.02
N THR A 116 -12.66 6.11 13.15
CA THR A 116 -11.64 5.29 13.85
C THR A 116 -12.24 3.96 14.32
N ASN A 117 -13.43 4.00 14.93
CA ASN A 117 -14.11 2.79 15.40
C ASN A 117 -14.46 1.83 14.25
N LEU A 118 -14.92 2.35 13.12
CA LEU A 118 -15.23 1.53 11.93
C LEU A 118 -13.98 0.84 11.40
N ARG A 119 -12.84 1.52 11.37
CA ARG A 119 -11.57 0.95 10.93
C ARG A 119 -11.05 -0.13 11.86
N ASP A 120 -11.17 0.07 13.16
CA ASP A 120 -10.81 -0.95 14.16
C ASP A 120 -11.67 -2.20 14.01
N LEU A 121 -12.98 -2.01 13.76
CA LEU A 121 -13.91 -3.12 13.50
C LEU A 121 -13.52 -3.91 12.23
N VAL A 122 -13.17 -3.22 11.14
CA VAL A 122 -12.68 -3.87 9.91
C VAL A 122 -11.38 -4.61 10.15
N ALA A 123 -10.45 -4.04 10.92
CA ALA A 123 -9.19 -4.68 11.27
C ALA A 123 -9.43 -5.98 12.08
N MET A 124 -10.36 -5.95 13.04
CA MET A 124 -10.78 -7.11 13.82
C MET A 124 -11.36 -8.21 12.94
N TYR A 125 -12.30 -7.87 12.04
CA TYR A 125 -12.88 -8.85 11.11
C TYR A 125 -11.82 -9.45 10.17
N ARG A 126 -10.91 -8.62 9.67
CA ARG A 126 -9.79 -9.09 8.85
C ARG A 126 -8.88 -10.05 9.62
N SER A 127 -8.57 -9.76 10.89
CA SER A 127 -7.78 -10.69 11.72
C SER A 127 -8.52 -12.00 11.99
N ALA A 128 -9.83 -11.96 12.22
CA ALA A 128 -10.64 -13.16 12.43
C ALA A 128 -10.66 -14.05 11.17
N LEU A 129 -10.72 -13.44 9.98
CA LEU A 129 -10.65 -14.16 8.70
C LEU A 129 -9.29 -14.81 8.43
N TYR A 130 -8.18 -14.23 8.90
CA TYR A 130 -6.85 -14.84 8.76
C TYR A 130 -6.56 -15.92 9.81
N GLN A 131 -7.36 -16.01 10.86
CA GLN A 131 -7.22 -17.00 11.93
C GLN A 131 -8.05 -18.27 11.72
N GLY A 132 -8.99 -18.26 10.76
CA GLY A 132 -9.78 -19.44 10.34
C GLY A 132 -9.23 -20.06 9.07
#